data_AF-A0A6B2D8P4-F1
#
_entry.id   AF-A0A6B2D8P4-F1
#
_cell.length_a   1.000
_cell.length_b   1.000
_cell.length_c   1.000
_cell.angle_alpha   90.00
_cell.angle_beta   90.00
_cell.angle_gamma   90.00
#
_symmetry.space_group_name_H-M   'P 1'
#
loop_
_entity.id
_entity.type
_entity.pdbx_description
1 polymer ?
#
loop_
_entity_poly.entity_id
_entity_poly.type
_entity_poly.pdbx_seq_one_letter_code
_entity_poly.pdbx_strand_id
1 'polypeptide(L)'
;MNAVERWRPVVGFEKHYEVSDRGRMREVRLDGSRRLMFLRTSNWGYKIVTLRPGSRQMLVHRAVLAAFIGPCPSGWHGCHRNQVKTDNRLENLRWDSPKGNAADTIHSGRHVSVVMRNRAEARRAVRSA
;
A
#
# COMPACT_ATOMS: atom_id res chain seq x y z
N MET A 1 -15.88 18.18 -10.96
CA MET A 1 -16.66 17.92 -9.72
C MET A 1 -15.81 17.02 -8.82
N ASN A 2 -15.39 17.48 -7.64
CA ASN A 2 -14.66 16.62 -6.71
C ASN A 2 -15.63 15.55 -6.19
N ALA A 3 -15.53 14.32 -6.70
CA ALA A 3 -16.38 13.23 -6.28
C ALA A 3 -16.33 13.04 -4.75
N VAL A 4 -17.48 12.78 -4.13
CA VAL A 4 -17.59 12.52 -2.70
C VAL A 4 -16.82 11.24 -2.36
N GLU A 5 -16.05 11.27 -1.29
CA GLU A 5 -15.29 10.11 -0.79
C GLU A 5 -16.25 8.99 -0.38
N ARG A 6 -16.04 7.78 -0.92
CA ARG A 6 -16.89 6.63 -0.64
C ARG A 6 -16.29 5.82 0.49
N TRP A 7 -17.14 5.36 1.41
CA TRP A 7 -16.75 4.55 2.55
C TRP A 7 -17.41 3.18 2.46
N ARG A 8 -16.67 2.13 2.79
CA ARG A 8 -17.17 0.74 2.84
C ARG A 8 -16.68 0.03 4.10
N PRO A 9 -17.43 -0.96 4.62
CA PRO A 9 -16.97 -1.78 5.73
C PRO A 9 -15.65 -2.47 5.42
N VAL A 10 -14.79 -2.60 6.42
CA VAL A 10 -13.56 -3.40 6.32
C VAL A 10 -13.93 -4.87 6.38
N VAL A 11 -13.53 -5.65 5.37
CA VAL A 11 -13.81 -7.08 5.29
C VAL A 11 -13.23 -7.82 6.50
N GLY A 12 -14.06 -8.61 7.19
CA GLY A 12 -13.76 -9.32 8.44
C GLY A 12 -13.89 -8.46 9.71
N PHE A 13 -14.20 -7.18 9.58
CA PHE A 13 -14.41 -6.25 10.70
C PHE A 13 -15.58 -5.28 10.44
N GLU A 14 -16.61 -5.74 9.74
CA GLU A 14 -17.65 -4.94 9.13
C GLU A 14 -18.45 -4.10 10.15
N LYS A 15 -18.52 -4.57 11.40
CA LYS A 15 -19.22 -3.87 12.49
C LYS A 15 -18.41 -2.76 13.15
N HIS A 16 -17.10 -2.72 12.94
CA HIS A 16 -16.19 -1.90 13.75
C HIS A 16 -15.40 -0.89 12.94
N TYR A 17 -15.16 -1.14 11.65
CA TYR A 17 -14.31 -0.27 10.83
C TYR A 17 -14.83 -0.10 9.41
N GLU A 18 -14.56 1.08 8.88
CA GLU A 18 -14.77 1.42 7.47
C GLU A 18 -13.48 1.94 6.86
N VAL A 19 -13.33 1.72 5.55
CA VAL A 19 -12.22 2.20 4.73
C VAL A 19 -12.77 3.01 3.57
N SER A 20 -12.08 4.09 3.22
CA SER A 20 -12.48 4.93 2.10
C SER A 20 -11.74 4.60 0.81
N ASP A 21 -12.32 4.99 -0.32
CA ASP A 21 -11.65 4.92 -1.62
C ASP A 21 -10.47 5.89 -1.76
N ARG A 22 -10.26 6.78 -0.78
CA ARG A 22 -9.05 7.62 -0.65
C ARG A 22 -8.01 7.04 0.30
N GLY A 23 -8.20 5.82 0.80
CA GLY A 23 -7.24 5.15 1.66
C GLY A 23 -7.21 5.66 3.10
N ARG A 24 -8.31 6.26 3.57
CA ARG A 24 -8.50 6.60 4.98
C ARG A 24 -9.26 5.47 5.68
N MET A 25 -9.11 5.39 6.99
CA MET A 25 -9.84 4.43 7.81
C MET A 25 -10.51 5.13 8.98
N ARG A 26 -11.66 4.62 9.39
CA ARG A 26 -12.37 5.09 10.57
C ARG A 26 -12.96 3.93 11.35
N GLU A 27 -13.01 4.11 12.65
CA GLU A 27 -13.74 3.24 13.58
C GLU A 27 -15.21 3.67 13.60
N VAL A 28 -16.11 2.69 13.60
CA VAL A 28 -17.54 2.86 13.84
C VAL A 28 -17.80 2.42 15.27
N ARG A 29 -18.24 3.35 16.12
CA ARG A 29 -18.51 3.08 17.53
C ARG A 29 -19.96 2.65 17.74
N LEU A 30 -20.22 2.11 18.93
CA LEU A 30 -21.55 1.64 19.34
C LEU A 30 -22.59 2.76 19.35
N ASP A 31 -22.17 4.00 19.64
CA ASP A 31 -23.01 5.20 19.60
C ASP A 31 -23.28 5.73 18.17
N GLY A 32 -22.79 5.04 17.13
CA GLY A 32 -22.90 5.44 15.74
C GLY A 32 -21.91 6.56 15.32
N SER A 33 -21.09 7.07 16.25
CA SER A 33 -20.04 8.03 15.92
C SER A 33 -18.93 7.35 15.11
N ARG A 34 -18.29 8.13 14.23
CA ARG A 34 -17.12 7.66 13.48
C ARG A 34 -15.88 8.43 13.89
N ARG A 35 -14.79 7.71 14.18
CA ARG A 35 -13.48 8.30 14.48
C ARG A 35 -12.48 7.95 13.39
N LEU A 36 -11.88 8.96 12.77
CA LEU A 36 -10.74 8.74 11.87
C LEU A 36 -9.57 8.11 12.61
N MET A 37 -9.00 7.07 12.01
CA MET A 37 -7.89 6.31 12.56
C MET A 37 -6.57 6.93 12.12
N PHE A 38 -5.61 7.00 13.04
CA PHE A 38 -4.23 7.35 12.69
C PHE A 38 -3.54 6.16 12.03
N LEU A 39 -3.07 6.35 10.80
CA LEU A 39 -2.39 5.32 10.01
C LEU A 39 -0.88 5.44 10.17
N ARG A 40 -0.26 4.45 10.81
CA ARG A 40 1.21 4.42 10.92
C ARG A 40 1.83 3.98 9.59
N THR A 41 3.08 4.38 9.37
CA THR A 41 3.91 3.81 8.31
C THR A 41 4.74 2.68 8.90
N SER A 42 4.77 1.52 8.25
CA SER A 42 5.63 0.39 8.64
C SER A 42 7.09 0.64 8.22
N ASN A 43 8.02 -0.16 8.74
CA ASN A 43 9.44 -0.11 8.36
C ASN A 43 9.65 -0.39 6.85
N TRP A 44 8.66 -0.99 6.19
CA TRP A 44 8.67 -1.27 4.75
C TRP A 44 8.01 -0.17 3.90
N GLY A 45 7.59 0.94 4.52
CA GLY A 45 6.99 2.10 3.87
C GLY A 45 5.48 2.03 3.64
N TYR A 46 4.81 0.95 4.07
CA TYR A 46 3.36 0.78 3.87
C TYR A 46 2.56 1.40 5.00
N LYS A 47 1.40 1.99 4.67
CA LYS A 47 0.42 2.39 5.69
C LYS A 47 -0.24 1.16 6.33
N ILE A 48 -0.27 1.16 7.65
CA ILE A 48 -0.80 0.08 8.49
C ILE A 48 -1.74 0.64 9.55
N VAL A 49 -2.68 -0.19 9.97
CA VAL A 49 -3.53 0.04 11.14
C VAL A 49 -3.58 -1.22 12.00
N THR A 50 -3.78 -1.06 13.29
CA THR A 50 -4.07 -2.18 14.20
C THR A 50 -5.57 -2.18 14.50
N LEU A 51 -6.24 -3.26 14.16
CA LEU A 51 -7.68 -3.45 14.37
C LEU A 51 -7.96 -4.21 15.67
N ARG A 52 -9.14 -3.96 16.23
CA ARG A 52 -9.67 -4.66 17.40
C ARG A 52 -10.99 -5.37 17.04
N PRO A 53 -11.37 -6.46 17.73
CA PRO A 53 -10.61 -7.17 18.76
C PRO A 53 -9.41 -7.95 18.21
N GLY A 54 -8.49 -8.39 19.09
CA GLY A 54 -7.38 -9.27 18.72
C GLY A 54 -6.10 -8.61 18.21
N SER A 55 -6.01 -7.27 18.24
CA SER A 55 -4.80 -6.50 17.87
C SER A 55 -4.19 -6.89 16.52
N ARG A 56 -5.05 -7.15 15.52
CA ARG A 56 -4.62 -7.59 14.19
C ARG A 56 -4.08 -6.41 13.38
N GLN A 57 -2.84 -6.51 12.92
CA GLN A 57 -2.29 -5.53 12.00
C GLN A 57 -2.78 -5.77 10.57
N MET A 58 -3.19 -4.70 9.90
CA MET A 58 -3.68 -4.74 8.53
C MET A 58 -3.01 -3.66 7.66
N LEU A 59 -2.71 -4.01 6.41
CA LEU A 59 -2.21 -3.09 5.39
C LEU A 59 -3.38 -2.31 4.77
N VAL A 60 -3.27 -0.99 4.73
CA VAL A 60 -4.36 -0.11 4.30
C VAL A 60 -4.70 -0.33 2.83
N HIS A 61 -3.71 -0.44 1.93
CA HIS A 61 -3.97 -0.73 0.51
C HIS A 61 -4.75 -2.03 0.30
N ARG A 62 -4.47 -3.08 1.09
CA ARG A 62 -5.22 -4.35 0.99
C ARG A 62 -6.65 -4.19 1.47
N ALA A 63 -6.88 -3.39 2.52
CA ALA A 63 -8.22 -3.10 3.02
C ALA A 63 -9.06 -2.37 1.98
N VAL A 64 -8.49 -1.36 1.32
CA VAL A 64 -9.14 -0.64 0.21
C VAL A 64 -9.47 -1.61 -0.93
N LEU A 65 -8.50 -2.38 -1.40
CA LEU A 65 -8.73 -3.35 -2.49
C LEU A 65 -9.81 -4.39 -2.13
N ALA A 66 -9.75 -4.95 -0.93
CA ALA A 66 -10.72 -5.94 -0.46
C ALA A 66 -12.15 -5.38 -0.42
N ALA A 67 -12.33 -4.16 0.08
CA ALA A 67 -13.66 -3.56 0.24
C ALA A 67 -14.27 -3.07 -1.09
N PHE A 68 -13.45 -2.62 -2.04
CA PHE A 68 -13.94 -1.99 -3.27
C PHE A 68 -13.85 -2.88 -4.51
N ILE A 69 -12.85 -3.77 -4.59
CA ILE A 69 -12.65 -4.68 -5.74
C ILE A 69 -13.06 -6.10 -5.38
N GLY A 70 -12.73 -6.55 -4.17
CA GLY A 70 -13.03 -7.90 -3.69
C GLY A 70 -11.79 -8.62 -3.16
N PRO A 71 -11.94 -9.90 -2.74
CA PRO A 71 -10.89 -10.65 -2.10
C PRO A 71 -9.64 -10.75 -2.97
N CYS A 72 -8.48 -10.82 -2.32
CA CYS A 72 -7.21 -11.02 -3.01
C CYS A 72 -7.22 -12.39 -3.72
N PRO A 73 -7.02 -12.44 -5.05
CA PRO A 73 -6.80 -13.71 -5.74
C PRO A 73 -5.59 -14.46 -5.15
N SER A 74 -5.60 -15.79 -5.29
CA SER A 74 -4.51 -16.63 -4.77
C SER A 74 -3.18 -16.26 -5.43
N GLY A 75 -2.14 -16.09 -4.60
CA GLY A 75 -0.80 -15.71 -5.07
C GLY A 75 -0.65 -14.26 -5.52
N TRP A 76 -1.68 -13.42 -5.38
CA TRP A 76 -1.63 -12.01 -5.78
C TRP A 76 -1.30 -11.06 -4.62
N HIS A 77 -0.82 -9.88 -4.98
CA HIS A 77 -0.34 -8.84 -4.08
C HIS A 77 -1.08 -7.54 -4.39
N GLY A 78 -1.25 -6.68 -3.39
CA GLY A 78 -1.78 -5.35 -3.59
C GLY A 78 -0.66 -4.42 -4.03
N CYS A 79 -0.80 -3.84 -5.21
CA CYS A 79 0.25 -3.08 -5.88
C CYS A 79 -0.16 -1.61 -6.09
N HIS A 80 0.82 -0.71 -6.05
CA HIS A 80 0.66 0.72 -6.25
C HIS A 80 1.15 1.11 -7.64
N ARG A 81 0.27 1.64 -8.49
CA ARG A 81 0.62 2.02 -9.88
C ARG A 81 1.74 3.06 -9.92
N ASN A 82 1.69 4.07 -9.05
CA ASN A 82 2.70 5.11 -8.95
C ASN A 82 3.92 4.73 -8.09
N GLN A 83 3.99 3.50 -7.57
CA GLN A 83 5.05 3.02 -6.68
C GLN A 83 5.21 3.80 -5.36
N VAL A 84 4.22 4.62 -4.98
CA VAL A 84 4.18 5.34 -3.72
C VAL A 84 3.32 4.56 -2.72
N LYS A 85 3.97 3.80 -1.82
CA LYS A 85 3.34 2.91 -0.84
C LYS A 85 2.39 3.61 0.15
N THR A 86 2.49 4.93 0.27
CA THR A 86 1.65 5.75 1.14
C THR A 86 0.40 6.29 0.42
N ASP A 87 0.36 6.24 -0.91
CA ASP A 87 -0.80 6.66 -1.72
C ASP A 87 -1.78 5.51 -1.88
N ASN A 88 -2.70 5.38 -0.92
CA ASN A 88 -3.66 4.28 -0.84
C ASN A 88 -5.01 4.60 -1.51
N ARG A 89 -5.06 5.57 -2.44
CA ARG A 89 -6.28 5.84 -3.22
C ARG A 89 -6.60 4.66 -4.11
N LEU A 90 -7.87 4.26 -4.19
CA LEU A 90 -8.34 3.09 -4.95
C LEU A 90 -7.87 3.11 -6.41
N GLU A 91 -7.91 4.28 -7.06
CA GLU A 91 -7.45 4.48 -8.45
C GLU A 91 -5.97 4.10 -8.67
N ASN A 92 -5.15 4.23 -7.63
CA ASN A 92 -3.74 3.90 -7.64
C ASN A 92 -3.46 2.44 -7.27
N LEU A 93 -4.48 1.67 -6.86
CA LEU A 93 -4.30 0.32 -6.37
C LEU A 93 -4.82 -0.72 -7.37
N ARG A 94 -4.20 -1.91 -7.36
CA ARG A 94 -4.71 -3.10 -8.04
C ARG A 94 -4.24 -4.37 -7.33
N TRP A 95 -4.97 -5.47 -7.50
CA TRP A 95 -4.39 -6.78 -7.28
C TRP A 95 -3.54 -7.15 -8.49
N ASP A 96 -2.37 -7.73 -8.26
CA ASP A 96 -1.50 -8.21 -9.34
C ASP A 96 -0.67 -9.43 -8.90
N SER A 97 -0.23 -10.20 -9.87
CA SER A 97 0.76 -11.26 -9.67
C SER A 97 2.16 -10.66 -9.39
N PRO A 98 3.04 -11.38 -8.68
CA PRO A 98 4.43 -10.95 -8.49
C PRO A 98 5.16 -10.68 -9.81
N LYS A 99 4.89 -11.49 -10.85
CA LYS A 99 5.48 -11.34 -12.19
C LYS A 99 4.99 -10.06 -12.88
N GLY A 100 3.68 -9.79 -12.85
CA GLY A 100 3.09 -8.58 -13.43
C GLY A 100 3.62 -7.30 -12.75
N ASN A 101 3.66 -7.29 -11.42
CA ASN A 101 4.21 -6.16 -10.67
C ASN A 101 5.71 -5.93 -10.91
N ALA A 102 6.49 -7.00 -11.12
CA ALA A 102 7.92 -6.88 -11.45
C ALA A 102 8.16 -6.28 -12.84
N ALA A 103 7.34 -6.65 -13.83
CA ALA A 103 7.43 -6.11 -15.19
C ALA A 103 7.26 -4.58 -15.22
N ASP A 104 6.33 -4.03 -14.44
CA ASP A 104 6.15 -2.58 -14.29
C ASP A 104 7.42 -1.87 -13.77
N THR A 105 8.16 -2.52 -12.86
CA THR A 105 9.39 -1.97 -12.28
C THR A 105 10.53 -1.93 -13.28
N ILE A 106 10.58 -2.91 -14.19
CA ILE A 106 11.56 -2.98 -15.28
C ILE A 106 11.27 -1.88 -16.30
N HIS A 107 9.99 -1.67 -16.66
CA HIS A 107 9.61 -0.64 -17.62
C HIS A 107 9.75 0.79 -17.07
N SER A 108 9.53 0.99 -15.77
CA SER A 108 9.69 2.30 -15.12
C SER A 108 11.15 2.74 -14.91
N GLY A 109 12.13 2.07 -15.53
CA GLY A 109 13.55 2.44 -15.51
C GLY A 109 14.23 2.35 -14.14
N ARG A 110 13.61 1.71 -13.14
CA ARG A 110 14.08 1.77 -11.75
C ARG A 110 15.06 0.67 -11.37
N HIS A 111 15.47 -0.15 -12.33
CA HIS A 111 16.63 -1.04 -12.20
C HIS A 111 17.94 -0.27 -12.48
N VAL A 112 18.14 0.89 -11.82
CA VAL A 112 19.50 1.38 -11.60
C VAL A 112 20.08 0.47 -10.52
N SER A 113 20.63 -0.63 -10.99
CA SER A 113 21.37 -1.62 -10.24
C SER A 113 22.21 -0.95 -9.16
N VAL A 114 21.96 -1.30 -7.90
CA VAL A 114 22.86 -1.05 -6.76
C VAL A 114 24.30 -1.53 -7.06
N VAL A 115 24.45 -2.45 -8.04
CA VAL A 115 25.72 -2.94 -8.57
C VAL A 115 26.57 -1.86 -9.27
N MET A 116 26.00 -0.77 -9.79
CA MET A 116 26.78 0.27 -10.48
C MET A 116 27.34 1.36 -9.57
N ARG A 117 26.96 1.44 -8.29
CA ARG A 117 27.57 2.41 -7.35
C ARG A 117 29.02 2.07 -6.98
N ASN A 118 29.44 0.81 -7.10
CA ASN A 118 30.80 0.39 -6.73
C ASN A 118 31.82 0.40 -7.89
N ARG A 119 31.42 0.71 -9.13
CA ARG A 119 32.35 0.67 -10.29
C ARG A 119 32.92 2.03 -10.70
N ALA A 120 32.32 3.12 -10.23
CA ALA A 120 32.81 4.48 -10.51
C ALA A 120 33.93 4.92 -9.56
N GLU A 121 33.95 4.45 -8.30
CA GLU A 121 35.04 4.76 -7.36
C GLU A 121 36.29 3.90 -7.59
N ALA A 122 36.15 2.67 -8.08
CA ALA A 122 37.29 1.77 -8.33
C ALA A 122 38.15 2.13 -9.56
N ARG A 123 37.69 3.03 -10.46
CA ARG A 123 38.46 3.43 -11.65
C ARG A 123 39.34 4.67 -11.44
N ARG A 124 39.25 5.33 -10.28
CA ARG A 124 40.10 6.50 -9.95
C ARG A 124 41.35 6.15 -9.14
N ALA A 125 41.52 4.89 -8.72
CA ALA A 125 42.63 4.44 -7.88
C ALA A 125 43.73 3.63 -8.61
N VAL A 126 43.67 3.49 -9.94
CA VAL A 126 44.65 2.70 -10.73
C VAL A 126 45.39 3.56 -11.78
N ARG A 127 45.53 4.87 -11.54
CA ARG A 127 46.34 5.78 -12.40
C ARG A 127 47.28 6.68 -11.60
N SER A 128 47.82 6.18 -10.49
CA SER A 128 48.85 6.88 -9.71
C SER A 128 49.77 5.91 -8.97
N ALA A 129 50.30 4.94 -9.71
CA ALA A 129 51.49 4.18 -9.33
C ALA A 129 52.53 4.37 -10.43
#